data_AF-A0A853B7X7-F1
#
_entry.id   AF-A0A853B7X7-F1
#
_cell.length_a   1.000
_cell.length_b   1.000
_cell.length_c   1.000
_cell.angle_alpha   90.00
_cell.angle_beta   90.00
_cell.angle_gamma   90.00
#
_symmetry.space_group_name_H-M   'P 1'
#
loop_
_entity.id
_entity.type
_entity.pdbx_description
1 polymer ?
#
loop_
_entity_poly.entity_id
_entity_poly.type
_entity_poly.pdbx_seq_one_letter_code
_entity_poly.pdbx_strand_id
1 'polypeptide(L)'
;MRNSRGPLLALVLAVVVAVAVVGGLVLAGKPKPRPGCTVTASDGESYGLTVEQARNSATIAAVGRRLGMPDHAVTVALATAMQESGLRNLPGGDRDSAGLFQQRPSQGWGTYEQVTDPLYAAAAFYERLRDQPGWAELTVTQAAQLVQRSALPEAYARWEPEARAAAVALTGGNEGGLTCENLTVDAPGTDIVPVANAELGTAVLSGPHETAEGWAFATWLVANATRFGLDGVTFDGVTWTADSGAWTGSGPRDGVLSLHRAGTG
;
A
#
# COMPACT_ATOMS: atom_id res chain seq x y z
N MET A 1 20.75 26.26 65.78
CA MET A 1 21.10 25.75 64.43
C MET A 1 19.80 25.65 63.64
N ARG A 2 19.55 26.59 62.74
CA ARG A 2 18.23 26.76 62.06
C ARG A 2 18.20 25.83 60.85
N ASN A 3 17.23 24.89 60.83
CA ASN A 3 17.08 23.86 59.80
C ASN A 3 16.97 24.46 58.38
N SER A 4 18.08 24.47 57.63
CA SER A 4 18.15 24.92 56.24
C SER A 4 17.59 23.91 55.22
N ARG A 5 17.01 22.79 55.70
CA ARG A 5 16.53 21.68 54.87
C ARG A 5 15.14 21.92 54.24
N GLY A 6 14.30 22.75 54.87
CA GLY A 6 12.96 23.07 54.38
C GLY A 6 12.90 23.76 52.99
N PRO A 7 13.66 24.84 52.76
CA PRO A 7 13.62 25.54 51.46
C PRO A 7 14.25 24.72 50.32
N LEU A 8 15.28 23.92 50.61
CA LEU A 8 15.90 23.02 49.64
C LEU A 8 14.95 21.89 49.20
N LEU A 9 14.22 21.26 50.13
CA LEU A 9 13.22 20.25 49.78
C LEU A 9 12.08 20.83 48.94
N ALA A 10 11.61 22.03 49.27
CA ALA A 10 10.54 22.70 48.53
C ALA A 10 10.96 23.03 47.09
N LEU A 11 12.21 23.48 46.90
CA LEU A 11 12.76 23.77 45.58
C LEU A 11 12.91 22.50 44.73
N VAL A 12 13.42 21.41 45.31
CA VAL A 12 13.56 20.13 44.62
C VAL A 12 12.20 19.59 44.19
N LEU A 13 11.20 19.64 45.08
CA LEU A 13 9.84 19.20 44.74
C LEU A 13 9.22 20.04 43.63
N ALA A 14 9.39 21.37 43.67
CA ALA A 14 8.90 22.26 42.62
C ALA A 14 9.54 21.97 41.25
N VAL A 15 10.84 21.68 41.21
CA VAL A 15 11.55 21.29 39.98
C VAL A 15 11.05 19.95 39.46
N VAL A 16 10.86 18.95 40.32
CA VAL A 16 10.34 17.62 39.92
C VAL A 16 8.93 17.74 39.34
N VAL A 17 8.05 18.52 39.98
CA VAL A 17 6.69 18.76 39.48
C VAL A 17 6.73 19.52 38.14
N ALA A 18 7.58 20.54 38.01
CA ALA A 18 7.73 21.27 36.76
C ALA A 18 8.24 20.36 35.63
N VAL A 19 9.22 19.49 35.89
CA VAL A 19 9.72 18.51 34.93
C VAL A 19 8.65 17.48 34.57
N ALA A 20 7.85 17.01 35.53
CA ALA A 20 6.75 16.08 35.28
C ALA A 20 5.63 16.73 34.46
N VAL A 21 5.28 17.99 34.74
CA VAL A 21 4.26 18.75 34.00
C VAL A 21 4.72 19.07 32.58
N VAL A 22 5.96 19.53 32.42
CA VAL A 22 6.55 19.79 31.10
C VAL A 22 6.71 18.48 30.32
N GLY A 23 7.18 17.40 30.96
CA GLY A 23 7.26 16.07 30.36
C GLY A 23 5.89 15.56 29.92
N GLY A 24 4.86 15.72 30.76
CA GLY A 24 3.47 15.36 30.44
C GLY A 24 2.90 16.19 29.29
N LEU A 25 3.14 17.49 29.25
CA LEU A 25 2.71 18.38 28.15
C LEU A 25 3.43 18.06 26.83
N VAL A 26 4.72 17.76 26.87
CA VAL A 26 5.51 17.38 25.69
C VAL A 26 5.05 16.01 25.15
N LEU A 27 4.72 15.06 26.02
CA LEU A 27 4.18 13.75 25.61
C LEU A 27 2.75 13.85 25.09
N ALA A 28 1.90 14.70 25.68
CA ALA A 28 0.53 14.95 25.23
C ALA A 28 0.46 15.76 23.92
N GLY A 29 1.52 16.50 23.57
CA GLY A 29 1.63 17.30 22.35
C GLY A 29 2.16 16.56 21.13
N LYS A 30 2.54 15.27 21.24
CA LYS A 30 2.95 14.50 20.06
C LYS A 30 1.72 14.24 19.18
N PRO A 31 1.70 14.68 17.91
CA PRO A 31 0.60 14.36 17.01
C PRO A 31 0.47 12.84 16.92
N LYS A 32 -0.77 12.34 16.98
CA LYS A 32 -1.04 10.92 16.75
C LYS A 32 -0.44 10.52 15.38
N PRO A 33 0.28 9.40 15.29
CA PRO A 33 0.73 8.89 14.01
C PRO A 33 -0.43 8.78 13.02
N ARG A 34 -0.20 9.14 11.76
CA ARG A 34 -1.23 9.06 10.73
C ARG A 34 -1.36 7.60 10.25
N PRO A 35 -2.58 7.13 9.91
CA PRO A 35 -2.76 5.85 9.25
C PRO A 35 -1.97 5.80 7.95
N GLY A 36 -1.25 4.71 7.72
CA GLY A 36 -0.39 4.58 6.55
C GLY A 36 0.17 3.17 6.40
N CYS A 37 0.82 2.94 5.27
CA CYS A 37 1.48 1.70 4.94
C CYS A 37 2.92 1.96 4.54
N THR A 38 3.76 0.94 4.66
CA THR A 38 5.15 0.98 4.24
C THR A 38 5.43 -0.24 3.41
N VAL A 39 6.04 -0.04 2.24
CA VAL A 39 6.64 -1.12 1.44
C VAL A 39 8.14 -1.14 1.69
N THR A 40 8.70 -2.33 1.85
CA THR A 40 10.14 -2.51 2.08
C THR A 40 10.74 -3.31 0.93
N ALA A 41 11.72 -2.73 0.25
CA ALA A 41 12.51 -3.36 -0.79
C ALA A 41 13.42 -4.46 -0.21
N SER A 42 13.92 -5.33 -1.08
CA SER A 42 14.77 -6.47 -0.68
C SER A 42 16.12 -6.05 -0.09
N ASP A 43 16.58 -4.83 -0.36
CA ASP A 43 17.79 -4.23 0.21
C ASP A 43 17.53 -3.48 1.54
N GLY A 44 16.26 -3.46 2.00
CA GLY A 44 15.83 -2.82 3.24
C GLY A 44 15.38 -1.36 3.06
N GLU A 45 15.50 -0.76 1.88
CA GLU A 45 14.93 0.58 1.64
C GLU A 45 13.42 0.54 1.79
N SER A 46 12.83 1.57 2.41
CA SER A 46 11.41 1.57 2.76
C SER A 46 10.73 2.86 2.29
N TYR A 47 9.51 2.71 1.75
CA TYR A 47 8.72 3.81 1.20
C TYR A 47 7.34 3.86 1.85
N GLY A 48 6.95 5.05 2.30
CA GLY A 48 5.66 5.29 2.93
C GLY A 48 4.56 5.58 1.92
N LEU A 49 3.40 4.94 2.10
CA LEU A 49 2.19 5.10 1.32
C LEU A 49 1.04 5.51 2.24
N THR A 50 0.12 6.36 1.76
CA THR A 50 -1.19 6.46 2.42
C THR A 50 -1.98 5.16 2.23
N VAL A 51 -3.00 4.95 3.07
CA VAL A 51 -3.91 3.80 2.93
C VAL A 51 -4.58 3.76 1.54
N GLU A 52 -4.89 4.91 0.95
CA GLU A 52 -5.42 5.00 -0.42
C GLU A 52 -4.37 4.56 -1.46
N GLN A 53 -3.14 5.06 -1.34
CA GLN A 53 -2.06 4.71 -2.26
C GLN A 53 -1.71 3.22 -2.20
N ALA A 54 -1.67 2.65 -1.00
CA ALA A 54 -1.44 1.21 -0.81
C ALA A 54 -2.54 0.37 -1.46
N ARG A 55 -3.82 0.75 -1.29
CA ARG A 55 -4.95 0.08 -1.92
C ARG A 55 -4.89 0.14 -3.44
N ASN A 56 -4.68 1.33 -4.00
CA ASN A 56 -4.60 1.51 -5.44
C ASN A 56 -3.40 0.75 -6.03
N SER A 57 -2.26 0.73 -5.33
CA SER A 57 -1.10 -0.08 -5.71
C SER A 57 -1.43 -1.57 -5.73
N ALA A 58 -2.12 -2.06 -4.70
CA ALA A 58 -2.55 -3.45 -4.60
C ALA A 58 -3.48 -3.84 -5.76
N THR A 59 -4.41 -2.96 -6.16
CA THR A 59 -5.26 -3.18 -7.34
C THR A 59 -4.43 -3.24 -8.63
N ILE A 60 -3.50 -2.29 -8.86
CA ILE A 60 -2.62 -2.30 -10.05
C ILE A 60 -1.81 -3.60 -10.14
N ALA A 61 -1.22 -4.04 -9.03
CA ALA A 61 -0.44 -5.27 -8.98
C ALA A 61 -1.31 -6.52 -9.16
N ALA A 62 -2.47 -6.58 -8.49
CA ALA A 62 -3.43 -7.68 -8.61
C ALA A 62 -3.89 -7.87 -10.06
N VAL A 63 -4.27 -6.77 -10.74
CA VAL A 63 -4.64 -6.81 -12.16
C VAL A 63 -3.49 -7.29 -13.04
N GLY A 64 -2.27 -6.80 -12.79
CA GLY A 64 -1.08 -7.24 -13.53
C GLY A 64 -0.86 -8.75 -13.43
N ARG A 65 -0.90 -9.30 -12.20
CA ARG A 65 -0.78 -10.75 -11.96
C ARG A 65 -1.89 -11.53 -12.65
N ARG A 66 -3.14 -11.09 -12.49
CA ARG A 66 -4.31 -11.73 -13.13
C ARG A 66 -4.18 -11.79 -14.65
N LEU A 67 -3.58 -10.75 -15.25
CA LEU A 67 -3.33 -10.67 -16.69
C LEU A 67 -2.04 -11.39 -17.13
N GLY A 68 -1.33 -12.08 -16.23
CA GLY A 68 -0.08 -12.77 -16.53
C GLY A 68 1.07 -11.83 -16.88
N MET A 69 1.03 -10.58 -16.42
CA MET A 69 2.09 -9.60 -16.66
C MET A 69 3.29 -9.89 -15.73
N PRO A 70 4.54 -9.78 -16.22
CA PRO A 70 5.72 -9.94 -15.37
C PRO A 70 5.88 -8.76 -14.40
N ASP A 71 6.66 -8.94 -13.33
CA ASP A 71 6.92 -7.91 -12.30
C ASP A 71 7.44 -6.58 -12.88
N HIS A 72 8.20 -6.65 -13.98
CA HIS A 72 8.65 -5.47 -14.70
C HIS A 72 7.46 -4.60 -15.18
N ALA A 73 6.40 -5.21 -15.71
CA ALA A 73 5.19 -4.48 -16.12
C ALA A 73 4.48 -3.84 -14.93
N VAL A 74 4.41 -4.55 -13.79
CA VAL A 74 3.79 -4.02 -12.57
C VAL A 74 4.59 -2.80 -12.08
N THR A 75 5.92 -2.88 -12.13
CA THR A 75 6.80 -1.73 -11.84
C THR A 75 6.52 -0.55 -12.77
N VAL A 76 6.39 -0.80 -14.08
CA VAL A 76 6.04 0.23 -15.09
C VAL A 76 4.69 0.90 -14.79
N ALA A 77 3.68 0.10 -14.48
CA ALA A 77 2.35 0.60 -14.17
C ALA A 77 2.33 1.42 -12.86
N LEU A 78 2.99 0.95 -11.80
CA LEU A 78 3.07 1.66 -10.53
C LEU A 78 3.85 2.99 -10.69
N ALA A 79 5.00 2.98 -11.36
CA ALA A 79 5.77 4.19 -11.62
C ALA A 79 4.98 5.22 -12.44
N THR A 80 4.18 4.72 -13.40
CA THR A 80 3.28 5.57 -14.18
C THR A 80 2.20 6.18 -13.29
N ALA A 81 1.46 5.39 -12.53
CA ALA A 81 0.40 5.90 -11.65
C ALA A 81 0.94 6.85 -10.56
N MET A 82 2.15 6.60 -10.04
CA MET A 82 2.85 7.53 -9.14
C MET A 82 3.12 8.88 -9.82
N GLN A 83 3.61 8.87 -11.06
CA GLN A 83 3.88 10.10 -11.80
C GLN A 83 2.61 10.86 -12.21
N GLU A 84 1.57 10.14 -12.62
CA GLU A 84 0.35 10.76 -13.17
C GLU A 84 -0.59 11.29 -12.09
N SER A 85 -0.70 10.60 -10.95
CA SER A 85 -1.67 10.95 -9.90
C SER A 85 -1.12 10.91 -8.48
N GLY A 86 0.10 10.39 -8.29
CA GLY A 86 0.61 10.02 -6.99
C GLY A 86 -0.15 8.82 -6.40
N LEU A 87 -0.55 7.86 -7.24
CA LEU A 87 -1.37 6.68 -6.87
C LEU A 87 -2.75 7.02 -6.30
N ARG A 88 -3.36 8.12 -6.73
CA ARG A 88 -4.71 8.54 -6.30
C ARG A 88 -5.69 8.45 -7.45
N ASN A 89 -6.89 7.99 -7.19
CA ASN A 89 -7.90 7.86 -8.24
C ASN A 89 -8.62 9.20 -8.45
N LEU A 90 -7.99 10.10 -9.20
CA LEU A 90 -8.44 11.49 -9.31
C LEU A 90 -9.69 11.61 -10.20
N PRO A 91 -10.69 12.44 -9.85
CA PRO A 91 -11.88 12.62 -10.68
C PRO A 91 -11.61 13.44 -11.95
N GLY A 92 -10.44 14.06 -12.09
CA GLY A 92 -10.07 14.87 -13.24
C GLY A 92 -8.65 15.43 -13.13
N GLY A 93 -8.13 15.95 -14.24
CA GLY A 93 -6.85 16.62 -14.36
C GLY A 93 -6.79 17.54 -15.58
N ASP A 94 -5.76 17.40 -16.41
CA ASP A 94 -5.65 18.16 -17.67
C ASP A 94 -6.71 17.71 -18.69
N ARG A 95 -7.49 18.66 -19.20
CA ARG A 95 -8.60 18.41 -20.14
C ARG A 95 -9.62 17.41 -19.58
N ASP A 96 -9.71 16.23 -20.17
CA ASP A 96 -10.59 15.13 -19.77
C ASP A 96 -9.80 13.96 -19.16
N SER A 97 -8.54 14.16 -18.74
CA SER A 97 -7.80 13.12 -18.05
C SER A 97 -8.42 12.81 -16.68
N ALA A 98 -8.49 11.54 -16.32
CA ALA A 98 -8.97 11.12 -15.01
C ALA A 98 -8.37 9.77 -14.57
N GLY A 99 -8.59 9.44 -13.31
CA GLY A 99 -8.18 8.18 -12.68
C GLY A 99 -6.69 8.07 -12.36
N LEU A 100 -6.28 6.85 -12.01
CA LEU A 100 -4.92 6.52 -11.56
C LEU A 100 -3.82 6.91 -12.54
N PHE A 101 -4.08 6.71 -13.84
CA PHE A 101 -3.13 6.88 -14.93
C PHE A 101 -3.38 8.17 -15.73
N GLN A 102 -4.29 9.05 -15.26
CA GLN A 102 -4.70 10.26 -15.99
C GLN A 102 -5.06 9.97 -17.45
N GLN A 103 -5.82 8.90 -17.67
CA GLN A 103 -6.23 8.44 -18.99
C GLN A 103 -7.33 9.34 -19.56
N ARG A 104 -7.31 9.56 -20.87
CA ARG A 104 -8.24 10.48 -21.55
C ARG A 104 -9.29 9.73 -22.36
N PRO A 105 -10.60 9.83 -22.03
CA PRO A 105 -11.67 9.28 -22.85
C PRO A 105 -11.61 9.73 -24.32
N SER A 106 -11.33 11.01 -24.57
CA SER A 106 -11.18 11.56 -25.93
C SER A 106 -10.01 10.98 -26.73
N GLN A 107 -9.08 10.26 -26.10
CA GLN A 107 -7.98 9.56 -26.75
C GLN A 107 -8.23 8.03 -26.84
N GLY A 108 -9.47 7.59 -26.59
CA GLY A 108 -9.88 6.20 -26.73
C GLY A 108 -9.47 5.31 -25.56
N TRP A 109 -9.22 5.86 -24.37
CA TRP A 109 -8.93 5.05 -23.18
C TRP A 109 -10.17 4.36 -22.58
N GLY A 110 -11.37 4.84 -22.88
CA GLY A 110 -12.64 4.34 -22.34
C GLY A 110 -13.62 5.50 -22.11
N THR A 111 -14.75 5.25 -21.47
CA THR A 111 -15.62 6.31 -20.93
C THR A 111 -15.03 6.92 -19.65
N TYR A 112 -15.62 8.01 -19.16
CA TYR A 112 -15.20 8.61 -17.89
C TYR A 112 -15.33 7.62 -16.72
N GLU A 113 -16.44 6.88 -16.67
CA GLU A 113 -16.70 5.86 -15.64
C GLU A 113 -15.67 4.74 -15.70
N GLN A 114 -15.24 4.37 -16.90
CA GLN A 114 -14.22 3.34 -17.10
C GLN A 114 -12.84 3.83 -16.66
N VAL A 115 -12.39 5.01 -17.08
CA VAL A 115 -11.04 5.51 -16.70
C VAL A 115 -10.94 5.89 -15.22
N THR A 116 -12.07 6.12 -14.55
CA THR A 116 -12.14 6.34 -13.09
C THR A 116 -12.43 5.07 -12.29
N ASP A 117 -12.60 3.92 -12.94
CA ASP A 117 -12.57 2.62 -12.28
C ASP A 117 -11.12 2.10 -12.25
N PRO A 118 -10.47 1.98 -11.07
CA PRO A 118 -9.11 1.48 -10.94
C PRO A 118 -8.86 0.13 -11.62
N LEU A 119 -9.85 -0.77 -11.60
CA LEU A 119 -9.73 -2.09 -12.18
C LEU A 119 -9.63 -2.01 -13.70
N TYR A 120 -10.54 -1.27 -14.31
CA TYR A 120 -10.54 -1.04 -15.76
C TYR A 120 -9.29 -0.26 -16.19
N ALA A 121 -8.97 0.84 -15.50
CA ALA A 121 -7.86 1.70 -15.86
C ALA A 121 -6.52 0.95 -15.85
N ALA A 122 -6.30 0.09 -14.85
CA ALA A 122 -5.13 -0.79 -14.79
C ALA A 122 -5.12 -1.82 -15.92
N ALA A 123 -6.23 -2.49 -16.19
CA ALA A 123 -6.32 -3.46 -17.27
C ALA A 123 -6.03 -2.83 -18.64
N ALA A 124 -6.64 -1.68 -18.94
CA ALA A 124 -6.43 -0.93 -20.17
C ALA A 124 -4.97 -0.44 -20.32
N PHE A 125 -4.29 -0.11 -19.22
CA PHE A 125 -2.86 0.21 -19.23
C PHE A 125 -2.02 -1.00 -19.65
N TYR A 126 -2.23 -2.16 -19.01
CA TYR A 126 -1.46 -3.37 -19.33
C TYR A 126 -1.71 -3.88 -20.74
N GLU A 127 -2.95 -3.79 -21.24
CA GLU A 127 -3.29 -4.13 -22.62
C GLU A 127 -2.50 -3.26 -23.61
N ARG A 128 -2.50 -1.94 -23.43
CA ARG A 128 -1.70 -1.03 -24.27
C ARG A 128 -0.20 -1.24 -24.14
N LEU A 129 0.30 -1.56 -22.95
CA LEU A 129 1.71 -1.89 -22.73
C LEU A 129 2.09 -3.15 -23.51
N ARG A 130 1.26 -4.20 -23.41
CA ARG A 130 1.47 -5.49 -24.10
C ARG A 130 1.56 -5.31 -25.62
N ASP A 131 0.83 -4.36 -26.18
CA ASP A 131 0.83 -4.06 -27.62
C ASP A 131 2.09 -3.31 -28.11
N GLN A 132 2.98 -2.85 -27.22
CA GLN A 132 4.19 -2.12 -27.60
C GLN A 132 5.35 -3.07 -27.94
N PRO A 133 5.89 -3.10 -29.17
CA PRO A 133 7.00 -3.99 -29.50
C PRO A 133 8.23 -3.76 -28.62
N GLY A 134 8.79 -4.84 -28.05
CA GLY A 134 10.03 -4.80 -27.27
C GLY A 134 9.91 -4.19 -25.87
N TRP A 135 8.71 -3.86 -25.38
CA TRP A 135 8.51 -3.16 -24.10
C TRP A 135 9.16 -3.87 -22.91
N ALA A 136 9.19 -5.21 -22.94
CA ALA A 136 9.66 -6.03 -21.82
C ALA A 136 11.15 -5.84 -21.50
N GLU A 137 11.95 -5.39 -22.49
CA GLU A 137 13.39 -5.17 -22.36
C GLU A 137 13.74 -3.69 -22.13
N LEU A 138 12.74 -2.80 -22.13
CA LEU A 138 12.95 -1.38 -21.95
C LEU A 138 13.14 -1.03 -20.47
N THR A 139 13.74 0.13 -20.21
CA THR A 139 13.70 0.68 -18.86
C THR A 139 12.27 1.03 -18.46
N VAL A 140 12.02 1.14 -17.16
CA VAL A 140 10.70 1.49 -16.62
C VAL A 140 10.17 2.78 -17.25
N THR A 141 11.02 3.79 -17.33
CA THR A 141 10.74 5.09 -17.94
C THR A 141 10.42 4.99 -19.42
N GLN A 142 11.19 4.21 -20.18
CA GLN A 142 10.97 4.03 -21.62
C GLN A 142 9.64 3.32 -21.89
N ALA A 143 9.35 2.24 -21.17
CA ALA A 143 8.09 1.51 -21.29
C ALA A 143 6.88 2.37 -20.90
N ALA A 144 6.96 3.09 -19.77
CA ALA A 144 5.93 4.04 -19.35
C ALA A 144 5.66 5.12 -20.41
N GLN A 145 6.73 5.69 -20.96
CA GLN A 145 6.64 6.72 -22.00
C GLN A 145 6.04 6.18 -23.31
N LEU A 146 6.30 4.94 -23.71
CA LEU A 146 5.67 4.35 -24.89
C LEU A 146 4.14 4.30 -24.78
N VAL A 147 3.65 4.00 -23.58
CA VAL A 147 2.21 3.90 -23.30
C VAL A 147 1.57 5.28 -23.14
N GLN A 148 2.12 6.14 -22.29
CA GLN A 148 1.51 7.43 -21.93
C GLN A 148 1.80 8.55 -22.93
N ARG A 149 2.95 8.49 -23.62
CA ARG A 149 3.43 9.54 -24.54
C ARG A 149 3.41 10.94 -23.90
N SER A 150 3.93 11.03 -22.67
CA SER A 150 3.97 12.29 -21.90
C SER A 150 4.92 13.34 -22.52
N ALA A 151 4.77 14.60 -22.11
CA ALA A 151 5.69 15.67 -22.50
C ALA A 151 7.02 15.66 -21.73
N LEU A 152 7.17 14.83 -20.69
CA LEU A 152 8.34 14.76 -19.82
C LEU A 152 8.81 13.30 -19.66
N PRO A 153 9.46 12.73 -20.69
CA PRO A 153 9.81 11.30 -20.72
C PRO A 153 10.56 10.81 -19.49
N GLU A 154 11.50 11.61 -18.97
CA GLU A 154 12.37 11.22 -17.84
C GLU A 154 11.67 11.32 -16.47
N ALA A 155 10.46 11.85 -16.39
CA ALA A 155 9.78 12.09 -15.12
C ALA A 155 9.46 10.80 -14.36
N TYR A 156 9.31 9.66 -15.05
CA TYR A 156 9.02 8.38 -14.42
C TYR A 156 10.21 7.80 -13.64
N ALA A 157 11.45 8.12 -14.03
CA ALA A 157 12.66 7.52 -13.48
C ALA A 157 12.79 7.73 -11.96
N ARG A 158 12.29 8.87 -11.45
CA ARG A 158 12.34 9.18 -10.01
C ARG A 158 11.50 8.22 -9.15
N TRP A 159 10.51 7.56 -9.73
CA TRP A 159 9.57 6.67 -9.05
C TRP A 159 9.99 5.21 -9.13
N GLU A 160 10.98 4.88 -9.97
CA GLU A 160 11.39 3.50 -10.21
C GLU A 160 11.76 2.73 -8.93
N PRO A 161 12.52 3.29 -7.97
CA PRO A 161 12.87 2.57 -6.74
C PRO A 161 11.62 2.21 -5.92
N GLU A 162 10.75 3.18 -5.67
CA GLU A 162 9.50 2.99 -4.91
C GLU A 162 8.54 2.03 -5.63
N ALA A 163 8.36 2.20 -6.95
CA ALA A 163 7.51 1.35 -7.77
C ALA A 163 8.00 -0.10 -7.79
N ARG A 164 9.32 -0.31 -7.81
CA ARG A 164 9.91 -1.66 -7.77
C ARG A 164 9.72 -2.31 -6.41
N ALA A 165 9.93 -1.57 -5.32
CA ALA A 165 9.67 -2.06 -3.97
C ALA A 165 8.21 -2.48 -3.79
N ALA A 166 7.28 -1.63 -4.24
CA ALA A 166 5.86 -1.93 -4.22
C ALA A 166 5.49 -3.12 -5.12
N ALA A 167 6.05 -3.21 -6.33
CA ALA A 167 5.81 -4.35 -7.22
C ALA A 167 6.20 -5.67 -6.56
N VAL A 168 7.44 -5.77 -6.05
CA VAL A 168 7.94 -6.99 -5.38
C VAL A 168 7.06 -7.37 -4.18
N ALA A 169 6.67 -6.40 -3.35
CA ALA A 169 5.76 -6.63 -2.22
C ALA A 169 4.39 -7.15 -2.63
N LEU A 170 3.78 -6.51 -3.63
CA LEU A 170 2.40 -6.78 -4.04
C LEU A 170 2.30 -7.98 -5.00
N THR A 171 3.41 -8.43 -5.59
CA THR A 171 3.47 -9.66 -6.39
C THR A 171 3.99 -10.88 -5.63
N GLY A 172 4.33 -10.71 -4.35
CA GLY A 172 4.69 -11.79 -3.44
C GLY A 172 6.16 -12.22 -3.50
N GLY A 173 7.04 -11.33 -3.97
CA GLY A 173 8.49 -11.58 -4.04
C GLY A 173 9.21 -11.46 -2.69
N ASN A 174 8.59 -10.89 -1.67
CA ASN A 174 9.13 -10.82 -0.31
C ASN A 174 8.07 -11.07 0.77
N GLU A 175 8.48 -11.85 1.77
CA GLU A 175 7.71 -12.07 2.99
C GLU A 175 7.47 -10.74 3.71
N GLY A 176 6.20 -10.47 4.03
CA GLY A 176 5.79 -9.28 4.78
C GLY A 176 6.17 -7.96 4.11
N GLY A 177 6.30 -7.93 2.78
CA GLY A 177 6.85 -6.80 2.03
C GLY A 177 6.05 -5.50 2.12
N LEU A 178 4.81 -5.55 2.62
CA LEU A 178 3.99 -4.40 2.94
C LEU A 178 3.44 -4.56 4.36
N THR A 179 3.53 -3.49 5.14
CA THR A 179 2.81 -3.37 6.41
C THR A 179 1.94 -2.13 6.41
N CYS A 180 0.84 -2.16 7.15
CA CYS A 180 0.02 -0.98 7.42
C CYS A 180 -0.16 -0.82 8.93
N GLU A 181 -0.14 0.41 9.42
CA GLU A 181 -0.19 0.73 10.84
C GLU A 181 -1.12 1.91 11.13
N ASN A 182 -1.48 2.06 12.41
CA ASN A 182 -2.37 3.11 12.89
C ASN A 182 -3.73 3.10 12.17
N LEU A 183 -4.22 1.92 11.79
CA LEU A 183 -5.47 1.77 11.08
C LEU A 183 -6.65 1.82 12.04
N THR A 184 -7.72 2.51 11.64
CA THR A 184 -9.05 2.30 12.22
C THR A 184 -9.77 1.28 11.34
N VAL A 185 -10.09 0.13 11.91
CA VAL A 185 -10.75 -0.97 11.22
C VAL A 185 -12.14 -1.13 11.82
N ASP A 186 -13.17 -0.70 11.07
CA ASP A 186 -14.56 -0.76 11.50
C ASP A 186 -15.27 -2.00 10.91
N ALA A 187 -16.30 -2.48 11.62
CA ALA A 187 -17.15 -3.59 11.19
C ALA A 187 -18.61 -3.11 10.96
N PRO A 188 -19.31 -3.63 9.94
CA PRO A 188 -18.82 -4.56 8.91
C PRO A 188 -18.08 -3.84 7.77
N GLY A 189 -17.00 -4.44 7.28
CA GLY A 189 -16.37 -4.03 6.03
C GLY A 189 -17.14 -4.48 4.78
N THR A 190 -16.64 -4.08 3.61
CA THR A 190 -17.17 -4.52 2.31
C THR A 190 -17.02 -6.04 2.14
N ASP A 191 -17.93 -6.70 1.40
CA ASP A 191 -17.73 -8.10 1.03
C ASP A 191 -16.46 -8.27 0.20
N ILE A 192 -15.59 -9.17 0.64
CA ILE A 192 -14.25 -9.36 0.08
C ILE A 192 -14.30 -10.19 -1.20
N VAL A 193 -15.23 -11.14 -1.30
CA VAL A 193 -15.23 -12.14 -2.36
C VAL A 193 -15.45 -11.51 -3.74
N PRO A 194 -16.43 -10.61 -3.96
CA PRO A 194 -16.62 -9.98 -5.27
C PRO A 194 -15.41 -9.14 -5.69
N VAL A 195 -14.80 -8.44 -4.74
CA VAL A 195 -13.64 -7.58 -5.01
C VAL A 195 -12.40 -8.41 -5.31
N ALA A 196 -12.14 -9.45 -4.53
CA ALA A 196 -11.03 -10.36 -4.77
C ALA A 196 -11.19 -11.06 -6.12
N ASN A 197 -12.39 -11.54 -6.46
CA ASN A 197 -12.69 -12.10 -7.77
C ASN A 197 -12.42 -11.12 -8.92
N ALA A 198 -12.79 -9.85 -8.71
CA ALA A 198 -12.60 -8.80 -9.69
C ALA A 198 -11.13 -8.36 -9.82
N GLU A 199 -10.33 -8.34 -8.76
CA GLU A 199 -8.94 -7.83 -8.81
C GLU A 199 -7.92 -8.94 -9.03
N LEU A 200 -8.04 -10.05 -8.29
CA LEU A 200 -7.08 -11.16 -8.25
C LEU A 200 -7.44 -12.32 -9.20
N GLY A 201 -8.66 -12.36 -9.74
CA GLY A 201 -9.21 -13.54 -10.42
C GLY A 201 -9.90 -14.47 -9.43
N THR A 202 -10.17 -15.74 -9.77
CA THR A 202 -10.86 -16.72 -8.88
C THR A 202 -10.01 -17.12 -7.67
N ALA A 203 -9.70 -16.15 -6.81
CA ALA A 203 -8.79 -16.26 -5.70
C ALA A 203 -9.46 -16.97 -4.52
N VAL A 204 -8.75 -17.95 -3.96
CA VAL A 204 -9.08 -18.55 -2.67
C VAL A 204 -8.30 -17.77 -1.62
N LEU A 205 -8.97 -17.17 -0.63
CA LEU A 205 -8.33 -16.30 0.38
C LEU A 205 -8.09 -17.02 1.72
N SER A 206 -7.91 -18.35 1.67
CA SER A 206 -7.75 -19.18 2.85
C SER A 206 -7.16 -20.55 2.50
N GLY A 207 -6.42 -21.15 3.42
CA GLY A 207 -5.85 -22.48 3.23
C GLY A 207 -4.46 -22.44 2.59
N PRO A 208 -3.95 -23.57 2.09
CA PRO A 208 -2.59 -23.67 1.57
C PRO A 208 -2.42 -22.93 0.23
N HIS A 209 -1.31 -22.21 0.09
CA HIS A 209 -0.90 -21.54 -1.15
C HIS A 209 0.58 -21.75 -1.46
N GLU A 210 0.93 -21.67 -2.74
CA GLU A 210 2.32 -21.47 -3.16
C GLU A 210 2.86 -20.17 -2.56
N THR A 211 4.14 -20.15 -2.17
CA THR A 211 4.73 -19.05 -1.39
C THR A 211 4.51 -17.66 -2.01
N ALA A 212 4.79 -17.50 -3.30
CA ALA A 212 4.62 -16.21 -3.98
C ALA A 212 3.13 -15.81 -4.10
N GLU A 213 2.23 -16.77 -4.32
CA GLU A 213 0.80 -16.47 -4.40
C GLU A 213 0.23 -16.06 -3.04
N GLY A 214 0.54 -16.84 -2.00
CA GLY A 214 0.06 -16.54 -0.66
C GLY A 214 0.60 -15.21 -0.13
N TRP A 215 1.85 -14.86 -0.42
CA TRP A 215 2.39 -13.54 -0.09
C TRP A 215 1.73 -12.40 -0.86
N ALA A 216 1.46 -12.58 -2.15
CA ALA A 216 0.72 -11.59 -2.93
C ALA A 216 -0.71 -11.37 -2.36
N PHE A 217 -1.41 -12.44 -2.00
CA PHE A 217 -2.74 -12.35 -1.42
C PHE A 217 -2.74 -11.76 -0.01
N ALA A 218 -1.81 -12.20 0.86
CA ALA A 218 -1.64 -11.65 2.20
C ALA A 218 -1.35 -10.14 2.16
N THR A 219 -0.45 -9.71 1.29
CA THR A 219 -0.12 -8.29 1.09
C THR A 219 -1.31 -7.49 0.53
N TRP A 220 -2.06 -8.04 -0.44
CA TRP A 220 -3.29 -7.41 -0.95
C TRP A 220 -4.36 -7.25 0.13
N LEU A 221 -4.50 -8.24 1.02
CA LEU A 221 -5.41 -8.19 2.17
C LEU A 221 -5.02 -7.07 3.13
N VAL A 222 -3.74 -6.95 3.49
CA VAL A 222 -3.25 -5.88 4.38
C VAL A 222 -3.47 -4.50 3.76
N ALA A 223 -3.16 -4.30 2.48
CA ALA A 223 -3.41 -3.05 1.77
C ALA A 223 -4.91 -2.64 1.72
N ASN A 224 -5.81 -3.63 1.81
CA ASN A 224 -7.25 -3.43 1.84
C ASN A 224 -7.87 -3.59 3.24
N ALA A 225 -7.07 -3.67 4.31
CA ALA A 225 -7.57 -4.01 5.65
C ALA A 225 -8.75 -3.14 6.09
N THR A 226 -8.64 -1.81 5.91
CA THR A 226 -9.73 -0.86 6.24
C THR A 226 -10.96 -1.00 5.35
N ARG A 227 -10.83 -1.50 4.11
CA ARG A 227 -11.95 -1.72 3.18
C ARG A 227 -12.81 -2.90 3.62
N PHE A 228 -12.16 -3.95 4.11
CA PHE A 228 -12.79 -5.24 4.42
C PHE A 228 -13.00 -5.49 5.92
N GLY A 229 -12.56 -4.56 6.76
CA GLY A 229 -12.66 -4.72 8.21
C GLY A 229 -11.70 -5.78 8.74
N LEU A 230 -10.48 -5.90 8.18
CA LEU A 230 -9.47 -6.89 8.62
C LEU A 230 -8.59 -6.30 9.72
N ASP A 231 -8.57 -6.97 10.87
CA ASP A 231 -7.68 -6.68 12.00
C ASP A 231 -6.54 -7.71 12.11
N GLY A 232 -6.58 -8.79 11.32
CA GLY A 232 -5.51 -9.79 11.25
C GLY A 232 -5.41 -10.50 9.91
N VAL A 233 -4.18 -10.73 9.43
CA VAL A 233 -3.86 -11.55 8.25
C VAL A 233 -2.67 -12.43 8.59
N THR A 234 -2.76 -13.73 8.33
CA THR A 234 -1.69 -14.70 8.58
C THR A 234 -1.35 -15.43 7.30
N PHE A 235 -0.06 -15.54 6.99
CA PHE A 235 0.44 -16.45 5.96
C PHE A 235 1.77 -17.04 6.38
N ASP A 236 1.96 -18.34 6.13
CA ASP A 236 3.23 -19.04 6.38
C ASP A 236 3.80 -18.81 7.79
N GLY A 237 2.95 -18.95 8.82
CA GLY A 237 3.36 -18.84 10.23
C GLY A 237 3.68 -17.43 10.73
N VAL A 238 3.40 -16.38 9.95
CA VAL A 238 3.53 -14.98 10.37
C VAL A 238 2.23 -14.22 10.21
N THR A 239 1.91 -13.39 11.21
CA THR A 239 0.66 -12.64 11.30
C THR A 239 0.94 -11.14 11.35
N TRP A 240 0.29 -10.40 10.46
CA TRP A 240 0.09 -8.95 10.60
C TRP A 240 -1.20 -8.69 11.38
N THR A 241 -1.18 -7.69 12.25
CA THR A 241 -2.38 -7.20 12.94
C THR A 241 -2.52 -5.70 12.81
N ALA A 242 -3.76 -5.20 12.78
CA ALA A 242 -4.02 -3.75 12.74
C ALA A 242 -3.50 -3.02 13.99
N ASP A 243 -3.46 -3.71 15.13
CA ASP A 243 -2.96 -3.19 16.41
C ASP A 243 -1.45 -3.01 16.42
N SER A 244 -0.70 -4.03 15.99
CA SER A 244 0.78 -3.98 15.96
C SER A 244 1.31 -3.19 14.76
N GLY A 245 0.56 -3.20 13.66
CA GLY A 245 1.02 -2.69 12.37
C GLY A 245 2.28 -3.40 11.86
N ALA A 246 2.52 -4.65 12.28
CA ALA A 246 3.74 -5.38 11.98
C ALA A 246 3.47 -6.89 11.80
N TRP A 247 4.25 -7.52 10.94
CA TRP A 247 4.32 -8.97 10.79
C TRP A 247 5.12 -9.59 11.93
N THR A 248 4.56 -10.59 12.61
CA THR A 248 5.21 -11.29 13.74
C THR A 248 5.03 -12.80 13.62
N GLY A 249 6.03 -13.57 14.05
CA GLY A 249 5.96 -15.02 14.08
C GLY A 249 4.84 -15.50 15.02
N SER A 250 3.88 -16.22 14.46
CA SER A 250 2.66 -16.66 15.14
C SER A 250 2.46 -18.17 15.10
N GLY A 251 3.19 -18.89 14.25
CA GLY A 251 3.02 -20.33 14.07
C GLY A 251 4.09 -21.01 13.21
N PRO A 252 3.87 -22.28 12.84
CA PRO A 252 4.75 -22.99 11.93
C PRO A 252 4.70 -22.41 10.51
N ARG A 253 5.81 -22.56 9.76
CA ARG A 253 5.89 -22.24 8.32
C ARG A 253 5.14 -23.29 7.51
N ASP A 254 3.82 -23.13 7.41
CA ASP A 254 2.89 -24.11 6.84
C ASP A 254 2.29 -23.68 5.49
N GLY A 255 2.64 -22.50 4.98
CA GLY A 255 2.07 -21.95 3.75
C GLY A 255 0.55 -21.73 3.81
N VAL A 256 -0.05 -21.59 4.99
CA VAL A 256 -1.50 -21.42 5.14
C VAL A 256 -1.88 -19.96 5.26
N LEU A 257 -2.72 -19.48 4.35
CA LEU A 257 -3.35 -18.17 4.41
C LEU A 257 -4.60 -18.22 5.30
N SER A 258 -4.75 -17.23 6.16
CA SER A 258 -5.99 -16.96 6.90
C SER A 258 -6.15 -15.48 7.21
N LEU A 259 -7.39 -15.06 7.46
CA LEU A 259 -7.74 -13.68 7.79
C LEU A 259 -8.71 -13.65 8.97
N HIS A 260 -8.61 -12.59 9.77
CA HIS A 260 -9.55 -12.25 10.83
C HIS A 260 -10.22 -10.91 10.49
N ARG A 261 -11.51 -10.81 10.82
CA ARG A 261 -12.29 -9.59 10.67
C ARG A 261 -12.62 -9.04 12.03
N ALA A 262 -12.55 -7.72 12.18
CA ALA A 262 -12.99 -7.03 13.37
C ALA A 262 -14.45 -7.41 13.69
N GLY A 263 -14.72 -7.73 14.96
CA GLY A 263 -16.07 -8.01 15.44
C GLY A 263 -16.92 -6.73 15.50
N THR A 264 -18.24 -6.89 15.41
CA THR A 264 -19.16 -5.83 15.87
C THR A 264 -19.12 -5.82 17.39
N GLY A 265 -18.48 -4.80 17.97
CA GLY A 265 -18.47 -4.58 19.43
C GLY A 265 -19.86 -4.34 20.02
#